data_AF-A0A894KHA2-F1
#
_entry.id   AF-A0A894KHA2-F1
#
_cell.length_a   1.000
_cell.length_b   1.000
_cell.length_c   1.000
_cell.angle_alpha   90.00
_cell.angle_beta   90.00
_cell.angle_gamma   90.00
#
_symmetry.space_group_name_H-M   'P 1'
#
loop_
_entity.id
_entity.type
_entity.pdbx_description
1 polymer ?
#
loop_
_entity_poly.entity_id
_entity_poly.type
_entity_poly.pdbx_seq_one_letter_code
_entity_poly.pdbx_strand_id
1 'polypeptide(L)'
;MKVKKVYLCYLLILLIIMGILLIIVLYGKQNSSKDGNILAGASPDTSAFQFYYFDGKAVTLRTLYDPAMEKELIKKINALPMEIADKDAIAGMEVPFYGIRISDKEGYDITVALSKGVWLKNDGTIYYGDTDLSLLWEQMEGEDEDNSLTVLNFPNAGLLTAYHLFFMMKAEEPDGEVVEGVVMSVEDIQPSRITVSITNNSGEEFSYGRYFSLQKQIDGQWYTMPVQADNIGFEDLACVLPDGKSASETYDLNIYGTLEPGIYRLVVQNLSAEFLVGHGNLSAKRD
;
A
#
# COMPACT_ATOMS: atom_id res chain seq x y z
N MET A 1 -63.52 -8.89 -14.26
CA MET A 1 -62.34 -7.98 -14.21
C MET A 1 -61.35 -8.26 -13.07
N LYS A 2 -61.52 -9.31 -12.24
CA LYS A 2 -60.56 -9.68 -11.17
C LYS A 2 -59.44 -10.64 -11.61
N VAL A 3 -59.71 -11.51 -12.58
CA VAL A 3 -58.78 -12.58 -13.00
C VAL A 3 -57.52 -12.02 -13.71
N LYS A 4 -57.66 -11.02 -14.60
CA LYS A 4 -56.51 -10.44 -15.32
C LYS A 4 -55.47 -9.75 -14.42
N LYS A 5 -55.89 -9.17 -13.29
CA LYS A 5 -54.96 -8.54 -12.33
C LYS A 5 -54.11 -9.56 -11.57
N VAL A 6 -54.67 -10.74 -11.30
CA VAL A 6 -53.95 -11.83 -10.61
C VAL A 6 -52.85 -12.39 -11.50
N TYR A 7 -53.13 -12.64 -12.79
CA TYR A 7 -52.11 -13.10 -13.74
C TYR A 7 -51.00 -12.06 -13.97
N LEU A 8 -51.34 -10.78 -14.00
CA LEU A 8 -50.35 -9.71 -14.12
C LEU A 8 -49.44 -9.63 -12.88
N CYS A 9 -50.00 -9.80 -11.67
CA CYS A 9 -49.20 -9.88 -10.44
C CYS A 9 -48.29 -11.12 -10.40
N TYR A 10 -48.78 -12.30 -10.81
CA TYR A 10 -47.94 -13.51 -10.88
C TYR A 10 -46.81 -13.36 -11.91
N LEU A 11 -47.08 -12.76 -13.07
CA LEU A 11 -46.07 -12.50 -14.09
C LEU A 11 -44.97 -11.55 -13.58
N LEU A 12 -45.34 -10.49 -12.86
CA LEU A 12 -44.40 -9.55 -12.25
C LEU A 12 -43.52 -10.22 -11.19
N ILE A 13 -44.10 -11.06 -10.32
CA ILE A 13 -43.34 -11.81 -9.31
C ILE A 13 -42.34 -12.77 -9.97
N LEU A 14 -42.75 -13.45 -11.05
CA LEU A 14 -41.91 -14.40 -11.76
C LEU A 14 -40.72 -13.71 -12.48
N LEU A 15 -40.96 -12.51 -13.03
CA LEU A 15 -39.91 -11.67 -13.61
C LEU A 15 -38.93 -11.14 -12.56
N ILE A 16 -39.40 -10.77 -11.37
CA ILE A 16 -38.53 -10.35 -10.26
C ILE A 16 -37.68 -11.53 -9.78
N ILE A 17 -38.27 -12.72 -9.62
CA ILE A 17 -37.53 -13.93 -9.21
C ILE A 17 -36.49 -14.30 -10.27
N MET A 18 -36.81 -14.25 -11.57
CA MET A 18 -35.82 -14.45 -12.62
C MET A 18 -34.74 -13.37 -12.63
N GLY A 19 -35.09 -12.11 -12.37
CA GLY A 19 -34.11 -11.01 -12.26
C GLY A 19 -33.15 -11.22 -11.08
N ILE A 20 -33.66 -11.63 -9.92
CA ILE A 20 -32.84 -11.95 -8.75
C ILE A 20 -31.97 -13.18 -9.01
N LEU A 21 -32.51 -14.24 -9.62
CA LEU A 21 -31.73 -15.41 -10.03
C LEU A 21 -30.65 -15.05 -11.06
N LEU A 22 -30.94 -14.16 -12.02
CA LEU A 22 -29.96 -13.69 -13.00
C LEU A 22 -28.87 -12.86 -12.33
N ILE A 23 -29.22 -11.99 -11.37
CA ILE A 23 -28.26 -11.22 -10.57
C ILE A 23 -27.40 -12.16 -9.73
N ILE A 24 -27.98 -13.16 -9.06
CA ILE A 24 -27.24 -14.18 -8.29
C ILE A 24 -26.34 -15.02 -9.19
N VAL A 25 -26.77 -15.36 -10.41
CA VAL A 25 -25.95 -16.10 -11.38
C VAL A 25 -24.85 -15.22 -11.96
N LEU A 26 -25.09 -13.93 -12.19
CA LEU A 26 -24.09 -12.98 -12.69
C LEU A 26 -23.07 -12.64 -11.60
N TYR A 27 -23.49 -12.32 -10.37
CA TYR A 27 -22.62 -12.14 -9.21
C TYR A 27 -21.92 -13.45 -8.82
N GLY A 28 -22.63 -14.58 -8.87
CA GLY A 28 -22.10 -15.90 -8.57
C GLY A 28 -21.09 -16.40 -9.62
N LYS A 29 -21.24 -16.03 -10.90
CA LYS A 29 -20.21 -16.27 -11.93
C LYS A 29 -19.00 -15.35 -11.76
N GLN A 30 -19.20 -14.12 -11.29
CA GLN A 30 -18.12 -13.19 -11.02
C GLN A 30 -17.28 -13.63 -9.78
N ASN A 31 -17.90 -14.34 -8.84
CA ASN A 31 -17.26 -14.89 -7.63
C ASN A 31 -16.95 -16.40 -7.68
N SER A 32 -17.02 -17.03 -8.85
CA SER A 32 -16.75 -18.47 -9.02
C SER A 32 -15.61 -18.69 -10.02
N SER A 33 -14.45 -18.08 -9.80
CA SER A 33 -13.20 -18.61 -10.33
C SER A 33 -12.63 -19.58 -9.30
N LYS A 34 -12.78 -20.88 -9.54
CA LYS A 34 -12.01 -21.93 -8.82
C LYS A 34 -10.52 -21.92 -9.19
N ASP A 35 -10.12 -20.99 -10.06
CA ASP A 35 -8.74 -20.77 -10.48
C ASP A 35 -8.29 -19.48 -9.78
N GLY A 36 -7.29 -19.57 -8.91
CA GLY A 36 -6.88 -18.46 -8.04
C GLY A 36 -6.50 -17.19 -8.79
N ASN A 37 -5.99 -17.33 -10.04
CA ASN A 37 -5.74 -16.27 -11.03
C ASN A 37 -5.29 -14.91 -10.46
N ILE A 38 -4.48 -14.95 -9.40
CA ILE A 38 -4.19 -13.78 -8.58
C ILE A 38 -3.24 -12.81 -9.30
N LEU A 39 -2.48 -13.32 -10.26
CA LEU A 39 -1.62 -12.58 -11.18
C LEU A 39 -2.28 -12.42 -12.56
N ALA A 40 -3.62 -12.38 -12.62
CA ALA A 40 -4.33 -12.09 -13.86
C ALA A 40 -3.84 -10.77 -14.46
N GLY A 41 -3.46 -10.81 -15.74
CA GLY A 41 -2.99 -9.62 -16.46
C GLY A 41 -1.49 -9.35 -16.38
N ALA A 42 -0.74 -10.10 -15.54
CA ALA A 42 0.71 -9.99 -15.45
C ALA A 42 1.39 -10.21 -16.81
N SER A 43 2.41 -9.40 -17.07
CA SER A 43 3.09 -9.34 -18.37
C SER A 43 4.62 -9.44 -18.19
N PRO A 44 5.20 -10.64 -18.38
CA PRO A 44 6.66 -10.84 -18.41
C PRO A 44 7.37 -10.00 -19.48
N ASP A 45 6.64 -9.57 -20.51
CA ASP A 45 7.22 -8.74 -21.58
C ASP A 45 7.31 -7.25 -21.15
N THR A 46 6.68 -6.85 -20.04
CA THR A 46 6.68 -5.46 -19.52
C THR A 46 7.69 -5.27 -18.39
N SER A 47 7.83 -6.26 -17.50
CA SER A 47 8.72 -6.19 -16.35
C SER A 47 9.15 -7.60 -15.94
N ALA A 48 10.35 -7.71 -15.37
CA ALA A 48 10.79 -8.94 -14.72
C ALA A 48 9.92 -9.30 -13.51
N PHE A 49 9.72 -10.59 -13.27
CA PHE A 49 9.08 -11.11 -12.07
C PHE A 49 9.99 -10.92 -10.85
N GLN A 50 9.47 -10.24 -9.83
CA GLN A 50 10.18 -9.98 -8.58
C GLN A 50 9.54 -10.75 -7.44
N PHE A 51 10.35 -11.51 -6.70
CA PHE A 51 9.92 -12.27 -5.54
C PHE A 51 10.67 -11.79 -4.30
N TYR A 52 9.91 -11.42 -3.28
CA TYR A 52 10.40 -10.88 -2.02
C TYR A 52 10.26 -11.94 -0.94
N TYR A 53 11.21 -11.95 -0.02
CA TYR A 53 11.21 -12.75 1.20
C TYR A 53 11.51 -11.86 2.38
N PHE A 54 10.74 -11.98 3.44
CA PHE A 54 10.94 -11.26 4.69
C PHE A 54 10.92 -12.23 5.87
N ASP A 55 12.05 -12.34 6.56
CA ASP A 55 12.28 -13.27 7.67
C ASP A 55 11.95 -12.68 9.05
N GLY A 56 11.28 -11.51 9.08
CA GLY A 56 11.01 -10.76 10.31
C GLY A 56 12.10 -9.74 10.65
N LYS A 57 13.21 -9.70 9.90
CA LYS A 57 14.32 -8.76 10.12
C LYS A 57 14.79 -8.08 8.84
N ALA A 58 15.01 -8.85 7.77
CA ALA A 58 15.56 -8.37 6.51
C ALA A 58 14.64 -8.74 5.34
N VAL A 59 14.61 -7.87 4.34
CA VAL A 59 13.94 -8.12 3.07
C VAL A 59 15.00 -8.54 2.05
N THR A 60 14.78 -9.68 1.42
CA THR A 60 15.55 -10.17 0.29
C THR A 60 14.66 -10.18 -0.94
N LEU A 61 15.11 -9.58 -2.03
CA LEU A 61 14.45 -9.64 -3.34
C LEU A 61 15.25 -10.54 -4.27
N ARG A 62 14.56 -11.42 -5.00
CA ARG A 62 15.09 -12.12 -6.17
C ARG A 62 14.36 -11.66 -7.42
N THR A 63 15.10 -11.33 -8.47
CA THR A 63 14.53 -10.92 -9.77
C THR A 63 14.80 -11.97 -10.83
N LEU A 64 13.72 -12.51 -11.40
CA LEU A 64 13.78 -13.49 -12.49
C LEU A 64 13.62 -12.79 -13.84
N TYR A 65 14.65 -12.87 -14.67
CA TYR A 65 14.69 -12.23 -16.00
C TYR A 65 14.44 -13.19 -17.16
N ASP A 66 14.44 -14.51 -16.94
CA ASP A 66 14.19 -15.48 -18.01
C ASP A 66 12.70 -15.53 -18.38
N PRO A 67 12.30 -15.07 -19.59
CA PRO A 67 10.89 -14.90 -19.90
C PRO A 67 10.12 -16.22 -20.00
N ALA A 68 10.79 -17.35 -20.26
CA ALA A 68 10.14 -18.65 -20.31
C ALA A 68 9.84 -19.16 -18.90
N MET A 69 10.79 -19.02 -17.98
CA MET A 69 10.60 -19.33 -16.56
C MET A 69 9.55 -18.42 -15.93
N GLU A 70 9.55 -17.13 -16.23
CA GLU A 70 8.52 -16.19 -15.75
C GLU A 70 7.12 -16.63 -16.18
N LYS A 71 6.94 -16.98 -17.47
CA LYS A 71 5.64 -17.43 -18.00
C LYS A 71 5.18 -18.72 -17.33
N GLU A 72 6.07 -19.68 -17.11
CA GLU A 72 5.72 -20.93 -16.42
C GLU A 72 5.43 -20.70 -14.93
N LEU A 73 6.17 -19.83 -14.25
CA LEU A 73 5.93 -19.49 -12.84
C LEU A 73 4.57 -18.80 -12.65
N ILE A 74 4.26 -17.79 -13.46
CA ILE A 74 2.98 -17.08 -13.42
C ILE A 74 1.83 -18.05 -13.69
N LYS A 75 1.98 -18.93 -14.68
CA LYS A 75 0.99 -19.96 -14.99
C LYS A 75 0.77 -20.91 -13.82
N LYS A 76 1.84 -21.34 -13.15
CA LYS A 76 1.78 -22.19 -11.95
C LYS A 76 1.05 -21.49 -10.80
N ILE A 77 1.37 -20.23 -10.53
CA ILE A 77 0.71 -19.43 -9.47
C ILE A 77 -0.78 -19.22 -9.79
N ASN A 78 -1.13 -18.86 -11.02
CA ASN A 78 -2.52 -18.65 -11.41
C ASN A 78 -3.37 -19.93 -11.41
N ALA A 79 -2.73 -21.09 -11.52
CA ALA A 79 -3.38 -22.40 -11.44
C ALA A 79 -3.59 -22.90 -10.00
N LEU A 80 -3.08 -22.19 -8.99
CA LEU A 80 -3.31 -22.57 -7.59
C LEU A 80 -4.80 -22.46 -7.26
N PRO A 81 -5.37 -23.46 -6.55
CA PRO A 81 -6.73 -23.35 -6.06
C PRO A 81 -6.77 -22.33 -4.93
N MET A 82 -7.55 -21.26 -5.11
CA MET A 82 -7.73 -20.24 -4.08
C MET A 82 -9.21 -19.90 -3.92
N GLU A 83 -9.57 -19.50 -2.71
CA GLU A 83 -10.90 -19.00 -2.38
C GLU A 83 -10.79 -17.59 -1.79
N ILE A 84 -11.78 -16.74 -2.03
CA ILE A 84 -11.82 -15.40 -1.40
C ILE A 84 -11.91 -15.57 0.11
N ALA A 85 -11.11 -14.80 0.85
CA ALA A 85 -11.07 -14.83 2.30
C ALA A 85 -11.52 -13.48 2.91
N ASP A 86 -11.95 -13.54 4.17
CA ASP A 86 -12.34 -12.35 4.93
C ASP A 86 -11.13 -11.47 5.30
N LYS A 87 -11.39 -10.18 5.52
CA LYS A 87 -10.38 -9.18 5.87
C LYS A 87 -9.54 -9.56 7.10
N ASP A 88 -10.17 -10.23 8.06
CA ASP A 88 -9.55 -10.64 9.32
C ASP A 88 -8.45 -11.72 9.12
N ALA A 89 -8.41 -12.39 7.97
CA ALA A 89 -7.38 -13.38 7.65
C ALA A 89 -5.97 -12.78 7.65
N ILE A 90 -5.82 -11.48 7.33
CA ILE A 90 -4.51 -10.79 7.33
C ILE A 90 -3.87 -10.81 8.73
N ALA A 91 -4.68 -10.74 9.79
CA ALA A 91 -4.17 -10.77 11.16
C ALA A 91 -3.48 -12.11 11.51
N GLY A 92 -3.84 -13.20 10.82
CA GLY A 92 -3.24 -14.52 11.00
C GLY A 92 -1.97 -14.78 10.18
N MET A 93 -1.53 -13.80 9.38
CA MET A 93 -0.25 -13.88 8.66
C MET A 93 0.91 -13.80 9.66
N GLU A 94 1.96 -14.59 9.44
CA GLU A 94 3.13 -14.66 10.31
C GLU A 94 4.43 -14.72 9.50
N VAL A 95 5.56 -14.41 10.12
CA VAL A 95 6.87 -14.59 9.49
C VAL A 95 7.11 -16.08 9.16
N PRO A 96 7.68 -16.43 7.99
CA PRO A 96 8.12 -15.51 6.93
C PRO A 96 6.97 -14.99 6.05
N PHE A 97 7.16 -13.77 5.55
CA PHE A 97 6.32 -13.21 4.50
C PHE A 97 7.02 -13.36 3.15
N TYR A 98 6.23 -13.57 2.11
CA TYR A 98 6.66 -13.51 0.73
C TYR A 98 5.90 -12.40 0.01
N GLY A 99 6.51 -11.83 -1.02
CA GLY A 99 5.90 -10.78 -1.81
C GLY A 99 6.15 -11.00 -3.29
N ILE A 100 5.19 -10.68 -4.14
CA ILE A 100 5.35 -10.71 -5.60
C ILE A 100 5.16 -9.30 -6.13
N ARG A 101 5.99 -8.90 -7.10
CA ARG A 101 5.76 -7.74 -7.95
C ARG A 101 5.99 -8.12 -9.41
N ILE A 102 5.03 -7.76 -10.26
CA ILE A 102 5.15 -7.82 -11.72
C ILE A 102 4.17 -6.81 -12.31
N SER A 103 4.52 -6.18 -13.41
CA SER A 103 3.65 -5.23 -14.10
C SER A 103 2.71 -5.91 -15.10
N ASP A 104 1.58 -5.28 -15.36
CA ASP A 104 0.69 -5.65 -16.44
C ASP A 104 1.20 -5.13 -17.81
N LYS A 105 0.38 -5.24 -18.86
CA LYS A 105 0.73 -4.77 -20.21
C LYS A 105 0.81 -3.25 -20.34
N GLU A 106 0.16 -2.51 -19.44
CA GLU A 106 0.14 -1.05 -19.42
C GLU A 106 1.27 -0.49 -18.55
N GLY A 107 1.98 -1.35 -17.81
CA GLY A 107 3.07 -0.98 -16.92
C GLY A 107 2.63 -0.72 -15.49
N TYR A 108 1.37 -1.01 -15.13
CA TYR A 108 0.91 -0.89 -13.75
C TYR A 108 1.31 -2.11 -12.94
N ASP A 109 1.77 -1.87 -11.72
CA ASP A 109 2.18 -2.94 -10.82
C ASP A 109 1.00 -3.81 -10.33
N ILE A 110 1.21 -5.12 -10.40
CA ILE A 110 0.46 -6.15 -9.69
C ILE A 110 1.35 -6.61 -8.55
N THR A 111 0.94 -6.32 -7.32
CA THR A 111 1.68 -6.76 -6.13
C THR A 111 0.83 -7.62 -5.22
N VAL A 112 1.47 -8.64 -4.63
CA VAL A 112 0.81 -9.59 -3.73
C VAL A 112 1.71 -9.83 -2.52
N ALA A 113 1.14 -9.80 -1.32
CA ALA A 113 1.80 -10.19 -0.07
C ALA A 113 1.22 -11.50 0.45
N LEU A 114 2.06 -12.33 1.06
CA LEU A 114 1.80 -13.75 1.19
C LEU A 114 2.34 -14.27 2.51
N SER A 115 1.54 -15.02 3.26
CA SER A 115 2.00 -15.76 4.43
C SER A 115 0.94 -16.75 4.89
N LYS A 116 1.35 -17.94 5.35
CA LYS A 116 0.45 -18.98 5.92
C LYS A 116 -0.77 -19.30 5.04
N GLY A 117 -0.58 -19.27 3.71
CA GLY A 117 -1.65 -19.52 2.73
C GLY A 117 -2.61 -18.36 2.52
N VAL A 118 -2.41 -17.21 3.17
CA VAL A 118 -3.15 -15.96 2.93
C VAL A 118 -2.41 -15.14 1.87
N TRP A 119 -3.14 -14.67 0.86
CA TRP A 119 -2.64 -13.87 -0.25
C TRP A 119 -3.41 -12.54 -0.29
N LEU A 120 -2.70 -11.43 -0.10
CA LEU A 120 -3.22 -10.06 -0.13
C LEU A 120 -2.78 -9.37 -1.41
N LYS A 121 -3.73 -9.03 -2.28
CA LYS A 121 -3.49 -8.26 -3.50
C LYS A 121 -3.50 -6.75 -3.21
N ASN A 122 -2.85 -5.96 -4.06
CA ASN A 122 -2.74 -4.50 -3.93
C ASN A 122 -4.06 -3.73 -3.92
N ASP A 123 -5.11 -4.26 -4.56
CA ASP A 123 -6.47 -3.72 -4.46
C ASP A 123 -7.17 -4.03 -3.12
N GLY A 124 -6.49 -4.73 -2.20
CA GLY A 124 -7.02 -5.13 -0.89
C GLY A 124 -7.84 -6.43 -0.92
N THR A 125 -7.98 -7.09 -2.07
CA THR A 125 -8.63 -8.41 -2.16
C THR A 125 -7.76 -9.46 -1.51
N ILE A 126 -8.38 -10.37 -0.75
CA ILE A 126 -7.68 -11.41 0.01
C ILE A 126 -8.17 -12.77 -0.43
N TYR A 127 -7.22 -13.69 -0.57
CA TYR A 127 -7.48 -15.08 -0.90
C TYR A 127 -6.82 -16.01 0.12
N TYR A 128 -7.40 -17.19 0.27
CA TYR A 128 -6.77 -18.32 0.93
C TYR A 128 -6.46 -19.41 -0.08
N GLY A 129 -5.22 -19.87 -0.09
CA GLY A 129 -4.74 -20.98 -0.91
C GLY A 129 -3.48 -21.55 -0.28
N ASP A 130 -3.58 -22.77 0.24
CA ASP A 130 -2.44 -23.45 0.85
C ASP A 130 -1.42 -23.80 -0.22
N THR A 131 -0.19 -23.33 -0.03
CA THR A 131 0.92 -23.49 -0.97
C THR A 131 2.21 -23.43 -0.19
N ASP A 132 3.13 -24.33 -0.53
CA ASP A 132 4.49 -24.30 0.00
C ASP A 132 5.27 -23.14 -0.65
N LEU A 133 5.25 -21.99 0.02
CA LEU A 133 5.92 -20.77 -0.44
C LEU A 133 7.45 -20.89 -0.40
N SER A 134 8.00 -21.72 0.50
CA SER A 134 9.43 -22.01 0.55
C SER A 134 9.91 -22.69 -0.72
N LEU A 135 9.16 -23.66 -1.24
CA LEU A 135 9.52 -24.32 -2.51
C LEU A 135 9.51 -23.35 -3.70
N LEU A 136 8.62 -22.35 -3.72
CA LEU A 136 8.64 -21.32 -4.76
C LEU A 136 9.87 -20.43 -4.65
N TRP A 137 10.31 -20.11 -3.43
CA TRP A 137 11.50 -19.30 -3.19
C TRP A 137 12.79 -20.03 -3.56
N GLU A 138 12.90 -21.30 -3.17
CA GLU A 138 14.03 -22.18 -3.51
C GLU A 138 14.20 -22.33 -5.03
N GLN A 139 13.10 -22.33 -5.80
CA GLN A 139 13.15 -22.38 -7.26
C GLN A 139 13.84 -21.19 -7.91
N MET A 140 13.98 -20.08 -7.19
CA MET A 140 14.66 -18.87 -7.66
C MET A 140 16.08 -18.74 -7.09
N GLU A 141 16.63 -19.77 -6.46
CA GLU A 141 18.03 -19.75 -6.02
C GLU A 141 18.99 -19.53 -7.20
N GLY A 142 19.92 -18.58 -7.04
CA GLY A 142 20.90 -18.22 -8.05
C GLY A 142 20.46 -17.09 -8.99
N GLU A 143 19.21 -16.63 -8.90
CA GLU A 143 18.77 -15.39 -9.55
C GLU A 143 19.40 -14.15 -8.88
N ASP A 144 19.27 -13.00 -9.54
CA ASP A 144 19.78 -11.71 -9.05
C ASP A 144 19.13 -11.35 -7.72
N GLU A 145 19.95 -11.15 -6.68
CA GLU A 145 19.50 -10.98 -5.30
C GLU A 145 19.87 -9.60 -4.75
N ASP A 146 18.88 -8.87 -4.23
CA ASP A 146 19.04 -7.58 -3.58
C ASP A 146 18.64 -7.67 -2.09
N ASN A 147 19.60 -7.32 -1.23
CA ASN A 147 19.46 -7.32 0.23
C ASN A 147 19.53 -5.90 0.83
N SER A 148 19.49 -4.86 -0.01
CA SER A 148 19.49 -3.44 0.40
C SER A 148 18.10 -2.91 0.70
N LEU A 149 17.06 -3.66 0.34
CA LEU A 149 15.67 -3.27 0.53
C LEU A 149 15.24 -3.35 1.99
N THR A 150 14.17 -2.64 2.27
CA THR A 150 13.58 -2.57 3.60
C THR A 150 12.12 -2.97 3.56
N VAL A 151 11.50 -3.12 4.73
CA VAL A 151 10.05 -3.39 4.84
C VAL A 151 9.18 -2.35 4.15
N LEU A 152 9.70 -1.13 3.94
CA LEU A 152 8.99 -0.08 3.20
C LEU A 152 8.85 -0.38 1.70
N ASN A 153 9.73 -1.22 1.16
CA ASN A 153 9.73 -1.65 -0.23
C ASN A 153 8.95 -2.96 -0.44
N PHE A 154 8.48 -3.58 0.64
CA PHE A 154 7.82 -4.88 0.57
C PHE A 154 6.41 -4.73 -0.04
N PRO A 155 6.01 -5.63 -0.97
CA PRO A 155 4.66 -5.65 -1.53
C PRO A 155 3.56 -5.50 -0.48
N ASN A 156 2.65 -4.55 -0.68
CA ASN A 156 1.52 -4.27 0.21
C ASN A 156 1.86 -3.93 1.66
N ALA A 157 3.09 -3.48 1.96
CA ALA A 157 3.49 -3.06 3.30
C ALA A 157 2.52 -2.05 3.92
N GLY A 158 2.06 -1.04 3.14
CA GLY A 158 1.02 -0.08 3.52
C GLY A 158 -0.21 -0.72 4.16
N LEU A 159 -0.80 -1.70 3.45
CA LEU A 159 -1.97 -2.44 3.91
C LEU A 159 -1.67 -3.32 5.13
N LEU A 160 -0.47 -3.92 5.18
CA LEU A 160 -0.07 -4.84 6.25
C LEU A 160 0.17 -4.13 7.59
N THR A 161 0.58 -2.85 7.57
CA THR A 161 0.87 -2.10 8.81
C THR A 161 -0.29 -1.98 9.79
N ALA A 162 -1.53 -2.11 9.30
CA ALA A 162 -2.72 -2.12 10.15
C ALA A 162 -2.80 -3.36 11.07
N TYR A 163 -2.06 -4.42 10.76
CA TYR A 163 -2.06 -5.70 11.49
C TYR A 163 -0.68 -6.07 12.04
N HIS A 164 0.37 -5.64 11.34
CA HIS A 164 1.74 -6.10 11.53
C HIS A 164 2.68 -4.91 11.63
N LEU A 165 2.93 -4.43 12.85
CA LEU A 165 3.73 -3.23 13.10
C LEU A 165 5.15 -3.28 12.55
N PHE A 166 5.72 -4.47 12.38
CA PHE A 166 7.07 -4.65 11.83
C PHE A 166 7.19 -4.26 10.33
N PHE A 167 6.07 -3.98 9.64
CA PHE A 167 6.11 -3.35 8.31
C PHE A 167 6.29 -1.83 8.35
N MET A 168 6.29 -1.23 9.54
CA MET A 168 6.81 0.12 9.72
C MET A 168 8.30 0.05 10.09
N MET A 169 9.07 0.97 9.53
CA MET A 169 10.49 1.07 9.85
C MET A 169 10.69 2.02 11.00
N LYS A 170 11.43 1.63 12.03
CA LYS A 170 11.82 2.57 13.08
C LYS A 170 12.61 3.72 12.43
N ALA A 171 12.15 4.95 12.61
CA ALA A 171 12.86 6.10 12.11
C ALA A 171 14.14 6.27 12.93
N GLU A 172 15.26 6.43 12.24
CA GLU A 172 16.45 6.98 12.85
C GLU A 172 16.18 8.45 13.18
N GLU A 173 16.83 8.97 14.22
CA GLU A 173 16.88 10.43 14.37
C GLU A 173 17.54 10.99 13.10
N PRO A 174 17.14 12.17 12.60
CA PRO A 174 17.67 12.70 11.36
C PRO A 174 19.21 12.75 11.44
N ASP A 175 19.89 11.87 10.70
CA ASP A 175 21.35 11.78 10.64
C ASP A 175 22.00 12.92 9.83
N GLY A 176 21.21 13.94 9.49
CA GLY A 176 21.66 15.15 8.83
C GLY A 176 21.81 16.31 9.80
N GLU A 177 22.71 17.24 9.47
CA GLU A 177 22.76 18.52 10.18
C GLU A 177 21.38 19.19 10.11
N VAL A 178 20.74 19.34 11.27
CA VAL A 178 19.61 20.24 11.42
C VAL A 178 20.10 21.61 11.01
N VAL A 179 19.57 22.13 9.90
CA VAL A 179 19.98 23.45 9.41
C VAL A 179 19.42 24.49 10.38
N GLU A 180 20.29 25.00 11.24
CA GLU A 180 19.91 26.03 12.22
C GLU A 180 19.30 27.22 11.49
N GLY A 181 18.16 27.70 11.99
CA GLY A 181 17.41 28.79 11.37
C GLY A 181 16.41 28.37 10.29
N VAL A 182 16.37 27.11 9.86
CA VAL A 182 15.31 26.58 8.98
C VAL A 182 14.28 25.81 9.81
N VAL A 183 13.02 26.21 9.71
CA VAL A 183 11.92 25.62 10.49
C VAL A 183 10.78 25.23 9.57
N MET A 184 10.22 24.04 9.78
CA MET A 184 8.97 23.61 9.17
C MET A 184 7.85 23.60 10.21
N SER A 185 6.68 24.12 9.85
CA SER A 185 5.50 24.17 10.73
C SER A 185 4.22 23.90 9.95
N VAL A 186 3.21 23.35 10.62
CA VAL A 186 1.93 23.05 9.98
C VAL A 186 1.07 24.30 9.85
N GLU A 187 0.54 24.54 8.65
CA GLU A 187 -0.41 25.62 8.37
C GLU A 187 -1.86 25.11 8.36
N ASP A 188 -2.11 23.97 7.70
CA ASP A 188 -3.45 23.37 7.57
C ASP A 188 -3.37 21.85 7.46
N ILE A 189 -4.36 21.15 8.01
CA ILE A 189 -4.46 19.68 7.93
C ILE A 189 -5.87 19.32 7.50
N GLN A 190 -5.95 18.51 6.45
CA GLN A 190 -7.17 17.88 5.98
C GLN A 190 -6.97 16.35 5.93
N PRO A 191 -8.04 15.55 5.88
CA PRO A 191 -7.93 14.09 5.88
C PRO A 191 -6.98 13.52 4.80
N SER A 192 -6.91 14.21 3.65
CA SER A 192 -6.17 13.77 2.48
C SER A 192 -4.90 14.59 2.18
N ARG A 193 -4.63 15.67 2.91
CA ARG A 193 -3.51 16.56 2.60
C ARG A 193 -3.08 17.37 3.81
N ILE A 194 -1.81 17.76 3.80
CA ILE A 194 -1.23 18.66 4.79
C ILE A 194 -0.53 19.79 4.07
N THR A 195 -0.72 21.01 4.57
CA THR A 195 0.04 22.19 4.13
C THR A 195 0.97 22.62 5.24
N VAL A 196 2.24 22.82 4.90
CA VAL A 196 3.29 23.25 5.82
C VAL A 196 3.97 24.51 5.31
N SER A 197 4.43 25.34 6.24
CA SER A 197 5.32 26.47 6.00
C SER A 197 6.75 26.04 6.28
N ILE A 198 7.65 26.25 5.32
CA ILE A 198 9.09 26.15 5.51
C ILE A 198 9.66 27.56 5.52
N THR A 199 10.23 27.98 6.64
CA THR A 199 10.83 29.30 6.82
C THR A 199 12.34 29.17 6.96
N ASN A 200 13.09 29.95 6.18
CA ASN A 200 14.53 30.01 6.26
C ASN A 200 14.97 31.34 6.88
N ASN A 201 15.67 31.27 8.02
CA ASN A 201 16.37 32.36 8.69
C ASN A 201 17.80 31.94 9.06
N SER A 202 18.42 31.04 8.29
CA SER A 202 19.77 30.53 8.57
C SER A 202 20.88 31.53 8.27
N GLY A 203 20.58 32.61 7.56
CA GLY A 203 21.57 33.54 7.00
C GLY A 203 22.13 33.09 5.65
N GLU A 204 21.75 31.93 5.14
CA GLU A 204 22.17 31.36 3.86
C GLU A 204 20.98 30.91 3.02
N GLU A 205 21.21 30.60 1.75
CA GLU A 205 20.20 29.97 0.89
C GLU A 205 20.03 28.50 1.28
N PHE A 206 18.77 28.06 1.43
CA PHE A 206 18.42 26.67 1.71
C PHE A 206 17.75 26.06 0.47
N SER A 207 17.94 24.76 0.24
CA SER A 207 17.21 24.04 -0.81
C SER A 207 16.67 22.72 -0.31
N TYR A 208 15.49 22.34 -0.79
CA TYR A 208 14.82 21.09 -0.44
C TYR A 208 14.16 20.43 -1.65
N GLY A 209 13.91 19.13 -1.57
CA GLY A 209 13.20 18.35 -2.58
C GLY A 209 11.71 18.18 -2.27
N ARG A 210 10.95 17.61 -3.21
CA ARG A 210 9.51 17.32 -3.01
C ARG A 210 9.21 15.93 -2.45
N TYR A 211 10.22 15.08 -2.33
CA TYR A 211 10.09 13.82 -1.61
C TYR A 211 9.76 14.08 -0.14
N PHE A 212 8.81 13.32 0.38
CA PHE A 212 8.45 13.36 1.78
C PHE A 212 8.15 11.95 2.29
N SER A 213 8.30 11.77 3.61
CA SER A 213 7.84 10.58 4.31
C SER A 213 6.85 10.97 5.40
N LEU A 214 5.96 10.05 5.74
CA LEU A 214 5.08 10.16 6.89
C LEU A 214 5.58 9.23 8.00
N GLN A 215 5.71 9.77 9.20
CA GLN A 215 6.11 8.99 10.36
C GLN A 215 5.04 9.06 11.43
N LYS A 216 4.77 7.92 12.08
CA LYS A 216 3.81 7.80 13.19
C LYS A 216 4.55 7.60 14.50
N GLN A 217 4.09 8.25 15.56
CA GLN A 217 4.60 8.00 16.91
C GLN A 217 3.89 6.80 17.54
N ILE A 218 4.67 5.84 18.02
CA ILE A 218 4.19 4.65 18.75
C ILE A 218 5.10 4.49 19.97
N ASP A 219 4.53 4.48 21.18
CA ASP A 219 5.25 4.34 22.45
C ASP A 219 6.46 5.30 22.60
N GLY A 220 6.28 6.55 22.14
CA GLY A 220 7.32 7.59 22.20
C GLY A 220 8.47 7.39 21.21
N GLN A 221 8.32 6.51 20.22
CA GLN A 221 9.28 6.28 19.15
C GLN A 221 8.64 6.59 17.80
N TRP A 222 9.44 7.06 16.85
CA TRP A 222 8.98 7.37 15.50
C TRP A 222 9.16 6.18 14.56
N TYR A 223 8.16 5.94 13.73
CA TYR A 223 8.16 4.88 12.72
C TYR A 223 7.74 5.44 11.37
N THR A 224 8.59 5.28 10.36
CA THR A 224 8.28 5.59 8.97
C THR A 224 7.22 4.62 8.46
N MET A 225 6.14 5.19 7.93
CA MET A 225 5.07 4.45 7.31
C MET A 225 5.41 4.10 5.86
N PRO A 226 5.13 2.88 5.41
CA PRO A 226 5.15 2.55 4.00
C PRO A 226 4.00 3.25 3.28
N VAL A 227 4.23 3.59 2.01
CA VAL A 227 3.18 4.04 1.10
C VAL A 227 2.22 2.88 0.82
N GLN A 228 0.94 3.18 0.72
CA GLN A 228 -0.12 2.24 0.35
C GLN A 228 -0.51 2.35 -1.14
N ALA A 229 -0.43 3.54 -1.74
CA ALA A 229 -0.78 3.72 -3.14
C ALA A 229 0.28 3.12 -4.09
N ASP A 230 -0.20 2.50 -5.17
CA ASP A 230 0.66 1.97 -6.23
C ASP A 230 1.04 3.06 -7.24
N ASN A 231 2.14 2.81 -7.97
CA ASN A 231 2.60 3.62 -9.11
C ASN A 231 2.74 5.12 -8.77
N ILE A 232 3.20 5.41 -7.55
CA ILE A 232 3.49 6.79 -7.15
C ILE A 232 4.85 7.23 -7.68
N GLY A 233 4.96 8.52 -7.98
CA GLY A 233 6.20 9.18 -8.33
C GLY A 233 6.30 10.53 -7.61
N PHE A 234 7.53 10.92 -7.28
CA PHE A 234 7.81 12.26 -6.74
C PHE A 234 8.51 13.07 -7.81
N GLU A 235 8.20 14.36 -7.88
CA GLU A 235 8.94 15.29 -8.73
C GLU A 235 10.38 15.42 -8.21
N ASP A 236 11.35 15.18 -9.09
CA ASP A 236 12.75 15.45 -8.81
C ASP A 236 13.05 16.93 -9.09
N LEU A 237 12.70 17.78 -8.12
CA LEU A 237 12.83 19.23 -8.18
C LEU A 237 13.56 19.74 -6.94
N ALA A 238 14.56 20.61 -7.15
CA ALA A 238 15.20 21.37 -6.08
C ALA A 238 14.48 22.72 -5.89
N CYS A 239 13.73 22.85 -4.81
CA CYS A 239 13.11 24.08 -4.37
C CYS A 239 14.17 24.94 -3.65
N VAL A 240 14.41 26.15 -4.15
CA VAL A 240 15.38 27.09 -3.57
C VAL A 240 14.66 28.13 -2.71
N LEU A 241 15.10 28.28 -1.46
CA LEU A 241 14.51 29.15 -0.46
C LEU A 241 15.56 30.13 0.11
N PRO A 242 15.56 31.40 -0.33
CA PRO A 242 16.49 32.41 0.19
C PRO A 242 16.30 32.70 1.69
N ASP A 243 17.34 33.25 2.33
CA ASP A 243 17.27 33.73 3.71
C ASP A 243 16.16 34.78 3.92
N GLY A 244 15.51 34.71 5.07
CA GLY A 244 14.37 35.54 5.47
C GLY A 244 13.08 35.27 4.67
N LYS A 245 13.01 34.17 3.91
CA LYS A 245 11.81 33.80 3.13
C LYS A 245 11.09 32.59 3.70
N SER A 246 9.86 32.40 3.24
CA SER A 246 9.06 31.22 3.55
C SER A 246 8.37 30.70 2.30
N ALA A 247 8.18 29.39 2.25
CA ALA A 247 7.42 28.69 1.23
C ALA A 247 6.29 27.89 1.90
N SER A 248 5.12 27.88 1.28
CA SER A 248 4.00 27.01 1.67
C SER A 248 3.95 25.84 0.68
N GLU A 249 4.00 24.61 1.19
CA GLU A 249 3.99 23.38 0.41
C GLU A 249 2.82 22.50 0.86
N THR A 250 2.15 21.87 -0.09
CA THR A 250 1.03 20.96 0.17
C THR A 250 1.39 19.56 -0.28
N TYR A 251 1.22 18.59 0.62
CA TYR A 251 1.53 17.19 0.40
C TYR A 251 0.26 16.32 0.43
N ASP A 252 0.17 15.35 -0.48
CA ASP A 252 -0.96 14.41 -0.57
C ASP A 252 -0.78 13.25 0.42
N LEU A 253 -1.64 13.17 1.42
CA LEU A 253 -1.61 12.10 2.42
C LEU A 253 -2.36 10.85 1.96
N ASN A 254 -3.16 10.90 0.89
CA ASN A 254 -3.92 9.74 0.42
C ASN A 254 -3.03 8.57 0.03
N ILE A 255 -1.77 8.84 -0.33
CA ILE A 255 -0.81 7.78 -0.68
C ILE A 255 -0.53 6.83 0.48
N TYR A 256 -0.82 7.22 1.73
CA TYR A 256 -0.71 6.39 2.93
C TYR A 256 -2.03 5.72 3.35
N GLY A 257 -3.08 5.86 2.55
CA GLY A 257 -4.42 5.37 2.89
C GLY A 257 -5.10 6.21 3.98
N THR A 258 -6.05 5.60 4.69
CA THR A 258 -6.74 6.27 5.80
C THR A 258 -5.85 6.27 7.04
N LEU A 259 -5.53 7.46 7.55
CA LEU A 259 -4.72 7.60 8.75
C LEU A 259 -5.56 7.37 10.01
N GLU A 260 -5.15 6.40 10.83
CA GLU A 260 -5.71 6.19 12.15
C GLU A 260 -5.41 7.37 13.10
N PRO A 261 -6.20 7.57 14.17
CA PRO A 261 -5.89 8.58 15.17
C PRO A 261 -4.49 8.39 15.78
N GLY A 262 -3.80 9.52 16.02
CA GLY A 262 -2.47 9.50 16.61
C GLY A 262 -1.65 10.75 16.33
N ILE A 263 -0.39 10.71 16.81
CA ILE A 263 0.61 11.75 16.56
C ILE A 263 1.45 11.32 15.36
N TYR A 264 1.59 12.23 14.41
CA TYR A 264 2.32 12.04 13.17
C TYR A 264 3.33 13.15 12.99
N ARG A 265 4.35 12.91 12.16
CA ARG A 265 5.18 13.99 11.60
C ARG A 265 5.36 13.79 10.11
N LEU A 266 5.19 14.87 9.36
CA LEU A 266 5.61 14.95 7.98
C LEU A 266 7.12 15.22 7.98
N VAL A 267 7.88 14.49 7.19
CA VAL A 267 9.34 14.66 7.07
C VAL A 267 9.70 14.99 5.63
N VAL A 268 10.41 16.10 5.45
CA VAL A 268 10.91 16.59 4.16
C VAL A 268 12.41 16.79 4.33
N GLN A 269 13.21 15.89 3.76
CA GLN A 269 14.65 15.80 4.06
C GLN A 269 14.90 15.74 5.58
N ASN A 270 15.60 16.71 6.15
CA ASN A 270 15.92 16.80 7.58
C ASN A 270 14.93 17.67 8.36
N LEU A 271 13.90 18.20 7.70
CA LEU A 271 12.85 18.99 8.34
C LEU A 271 11.67 18.09 8.72
N SER A 272 11.04 18.39 9.86
CA SER A 272 9.80 17.72 10.23
C SER A 272 8.79 18.67 10.86
N ALA A 273 7.51 18.35 10.70
CA ALA A 273 6.40 19.07 11.31
C ALA A 273 5.42 18.06 11.90
N GLU A 274 5.24 18.14 13.22
CA GLU A 274 4.35 17.26 13.95
C GLU A 274 2.88 17.71 13.84
N PHE A 275 1.97 16.75 13.79
CA PHE A 275 0.54 16.98 13.75
C PHE A 275 -0.26 15.84 14.39
N LEU A 276 -1.53 16.13 14.68
CA LEU A 276 -2.48 15.19 15.24
C LEU A 276 -3.53 14.80 14.20
N VAL A 277 -3.80 13.50 14.10
CA VAL A 277 -4.94 12.95 13.36
C VAL A 277 -5.97 12.44 14.37
N GLY A 278 -7.26 12.68 14.13
CA GLY A 278 -8.34 12.04 14.89
C GLY A 278 -8.61 12.58 16.30
N HIS A 279 -7.93 13.63 16.75
CA HIS A 279 -8.31 14.38 17.94
C HIS A 279 -9.16 15.59 17.54
N GLY A 280 -10.48 15.47 17.68
CA GLY A 280 -11.41 16.56 17.43
C GLY A 280 -11.01 17.84 18.19
N ASN A 281 -11.05 18.98 17.51
CA ASN A 281 -11.03 20.34 18.02
C ASN A 281 -10.48 20.54 19.45
N LEU A 282 -9.19 20.89 19.56
CA LEU A 282 -8.74 21.79 20.62
C LEU A 282 -9.19 23.22 20.28
N SER A 283 -10.50 23.46 20.21
CA SER A 283 -11.06 24.80 20.20
C SER A 283 -11.80 25.07 21.50
N ALA A 284 -11.19 25.96 22.28
CA ALA A 284 -11.81 26.87 23.25
C ALA A 284 -12.78 26.27 24.28
N LYS A 285 -12.24 25.92 25.45
CA LYS A 285 -12.81 26.52 26.67
C LYS A 285 -12.18 27.90 26.84
N ARG A 286 -12.87 28.92 26.33
CA ARG A 286 -12.83 30.26 26.90
C ARG A 286 -14.15 30.48 27.63
N ASP A 287 -13.97 30.91 28.88
CA ASP A 287 -14.91 31.43 29.88
C ASP A 287 -15.93 30.47 30.50
#